data_AF-A0ABD3RGC4-F1
#
_entry.id   AF-A0ABD3RGC4-F1
#
_cell.length_a   1.000
_cell.length_b   1.000
_cell.length_c   1.000
_cell.angle_alpha   90.00
_cell.angle_beta   90.00
_cell.angle_gamma   90.00
#
_symmetry.space_group_name_H-M   'P 1'
#
loop_
_entity.id
_entity.type
_entity.pdbx_description
1 polymer ?
#
loop_
_entity_poly.entity_id
_entity_poly.type
_entity_poly.pdbx_seq_one_letter_code
_entity_poly.pdbx_strand_id
1 'polypeptide(L)'
;MLSPYSTSNNRSSFATMSCVRLVFNTATLWNFGSINKEKILNHAIFLETIAAIPGMVAAIIRHFRSLRNMTRDRGMLNMFLEEANNERMHLLTFIRMKEPGTVFRAAVIGAKFGFGGFFLAAYMINPTWCHRFVGYVEEEACHTYTRILHKMEDAPRGSELARWKDKDAPKIARGYWAMGEDGTVYDEMKAVRADEAKHRDVNHAVSGLPDNVINPLYDPREKMDVMLKGHDGKGGKQAWRESFMPSSVLLLSLMAAA
;
A
#
# COMPACT_ATOMS: atom_id res chain seq x y z
N MET A 1 -23.89 8.13 3.18
CA MET A 1 -24.83 7.09 3.64
C MET A 1 -24.04 5.79 3.74
N LEU A 2 -23.59 5.42 4.95
CA LEU A 2 -22.76 4.22 5.16
C LEU A 2 -23.61 2.98 4.90
N SER A 3 -23.13 2.09 4.03
CA SER A 3 -23.83 0.88 3.59
C SER A 3 -24.22 -0.03 4.76
N PRO A 4 -25.39 -0.70 4.73
CA PRO A 4 -25.87 -1.60 5.78
C PRO A 4 -25.13 -2.94 5.77
N TYR A 5 -23.79 -2.93 5.92
CA TYR A 5 -22.99 -4.15 5.98
C TYR A 5 -23.05 -4.79 7.38
N SER A 6 -23.14 -6.12 7.39
CA SER A 6 -23.28 -7.00 8.57
C SER A 6 -22.58 -6.43 9.81
N THR A 7 -23.38 -6.06 10.81
CA THR A 7 -22.92 -5.56 12.11
C THR A 7 -21.91 -6.50 12.77
N SER A 8 -22.00 -7.80 12.49
CA SER A 8 -21.06 -8.81 12.99
C SER A 8 -19.66 -8.67 12.38
N ASN A 9 -19.55 -8.48 11.05
CA ASN A 9 -18.25 -8.26 10.40
C ASN A 9 -17.58 -6.98 10.91
N ASN A 10 -18.35 -5.90 11.08
CA ASN A 10 -17.82 -4.63 11.60
C ASN A 10 -17.30 -4.79 13.04
N ARG A 11 -18.10 -5.40 13.93
CA ARG A 11 -17.71 -5.62 15.33
C ARG A 11 -16.49 -6.54 15.45
N SER A 12 -16.47 -7.65 14.72
CA SER A 12 -15.38 -8.63 14.82
C SER A 12 -14.08 -8.09 14.23
N SER A 13 -14.12 -7.45 13.06
CA SER A 13 -12.92 -6.83 12.46
C SER A 13 -12.36 -5.71 13.32
N PHE A 14 -13.20 -4.84 13.89
CA PHE A 14 -12.78 -3.81 14.83
C PHE A 14 -12.15 -4.41 16.10
N ALA A 15 -12.77 -5.44 16.67
CA ALA A 15 -12.25 -6.12 17.85
C ALA A 15 -10.90 -6.80 17.56
N THR A 16 -10.75 -7.45 16.41
CA THR A 16 -9.49 -8.06 15.98
C THR A 16 -8.41 -7.00 15.78
N MET A 17 -8.71 -5.91 15.07
CA MET A 17 -7.78 -4.78 14.91
C MET A 17 -7.36 -4.23 16.29
N SER A 18 -8.32 -3.98 17.18
CA SER A 18 -8.06 -3.47 18.53
C SER A 18 -7.13 -4.39 19.33
N CYS A 19 -7.33 -5.72 19.22
CA CYS A 19 -6.47 -6.72 19.83
C CYS A 19 -5.05 -6.69 19.24
N VAL A 20 -4.92 -6.66 17.91
CA VAL A 20 -3.63 -6.57 17.22
C VAL A 20 -2.88 -5.31 17.65
N ARG A 21 -3.56 -4.15 17.69
CA ARG A 21 -2.99 -2.89 18.17
C ARG A 21 -2.54 -2.98 19.62
N LEU A 22 -3.33 -3.59 20.50
CA LEU A 22 -2.96 -3.76 21.91
C LEU A 22 -1.69 -4.61 22.04
N VAL A 23 -1.66 -5.77 21.37
CA VAL A 23 -0.50 -6.68 21.38
C VAL A 23 0.73 -5.97 20.82
N PHE A 24 0.61 -5.32 19.67
CA PHE A 24 1.72 -4.62 19.03
C PHE A 24 2.26 -3.47 19.89
N ASN A 25 1.38 -2.62 20.42
CA ASN A 25 1.77 -1.49 21.25
C ASN A 25 2.43 -1.94 22.57
N THR A 26 1.98 -3.07 23.11
CA THR A 26 2.59 -3.67 24.32
C THR A 26 3.95 -4.25 24.00
N ALA A 27 4.06 -5.06 22.94
CA ALA A 27 5.32 -5.72 22.54
C ALA A 27 6.40 -4.72 22.12
N THR A 28 6.03 -3.62 21.48
CA THR A 28 6.96 -2.56 21.04
C THR A 28 7.15 -1.45 22.07
N LEU A 29 6.46 -1.54 23.21
CA LEU A 29 6.41 -0.50 24.23
C LEU A 29 6.02 0.88 23.66
N TRP A 30 5.20 0.90 22.60
CA TRP A 30 4.86 2.12 21.84
C TRP A 30 4.29 3.24 22.71
N ASN A 31 3.48 2.89 23.72
CA ASN A 31 2.86 3.85 24.63
C ASN A 31 3.69 4.16 25.88
N PHE A 32 4.85 3.52 26.08
CA PHE A 32 5.70 3.75 27.25
C PHE A 32 6.88 4.68 26.93
N GLY A 33 7.10 5.70 27.76
CA GLY A 33 8.15 6.70 27.57
C GLY A 33 7.84 7.73 26.48
N SER A 34 8.81 8.60 26.17
CA SER A 34 8.64 9.65 25.17
C SER A 34 8.72 9.10 23.73
N ILE A 35 7.94 9.71 22.84
CA ILE A 35 8.04 9.46 21.40
C ILE A 35 9.27 10.21 20.88
N ASN A 36 10.22 9.48 20.30
CA ASN A 36 11.42 10.03 19.69
C ASN A 36 11.58 9.48 18.26
N LYS A 37 12.56 10.04 17.52
CA LYS A 37 12.88 9.66 16.14
C LYS A 37 13.03 8.16 15.96
N GLU A 38 13.84 7.51 16.80
CA GLU A 38 14.15 6.08 16.67
C GLU A 38 12.93 5.20 16.87
N LYS A 39 12.06 5.58 17.81
CA LYS A 39 10.81 4.88 18.10
C LYS A 39 9.81 5.03 16.96
N ILE A 40 9.69 6.23 16.40
CA ILE A 40 8.86 6.49 15.21
C ILE A 40 9.33 5.63 14.04
N LEU A 41 10.62 5.67 13.71
CA LEU A 41 11.16 4.91 12.58
C LEU A 41 11.03 3.40 12.78
N ASN A 42 11.26 2.88 14.00
CA ASN A 42 11.04 1.45 14.29
C ASN A 42 9.58 1.05 14.09
N HIS A 43 8.65 1.88 14.56
CA HIS A 43 7.21 1.62 14.46
C HIS A 43 6.76 1.62 12.99
N ALA A 44 7.07 2.70 12.26
CA ALA A 44 6.72 2.85 10.85
C ALA A 44 7.35 1.72 10.02
N ILE A 45 8.68 1.55 10.03
CA ILE A 45 9.36 0.52 9.25
C ILE A 45 8.79 -0.88 9.51
N PHE A 46 8.44 -1.21 10.76
CA PHE A 46 7.84 -2.51 11.04
C PHE A 46 6.45 -2.64 10.41
N LEU A 47 5.56 -1.68 10.65
CA LEU A 47 4.18 -1.76 10.18
C LEU A 47 4.07 -1.63 8.66
N GLU A 48 4.84 -0.75 8.02
CA GLU A 48 4.85 -0.61 6.55
C GLU A 48 5.26 -1.91 5.83
N THR A 49 6.06 -2.77 6.49
CA THR A 49 6.39 -4.09 5.90
C THR A 49 5.21 -5.05 5.86
N ILE A 50 4.22 -4.83 6.71
CA ILE A 50 3.00 -5.62 6.86
C ILE A 50 1.84 -4.97 6.10
N ALA A 51 1.74 -3.64 6.09
CA ALA A 51 0.70 -2.85 5.42
C ALA A 51 0.64 -3.10 3.90
N ALA A 52 1.77 -3.41 3.27
CA ALA A 52 1.79 -3.76 1.84
C ALA A 52 1.17 -5.14 1.51
N ILE A 53 0.91 -6.01 2.51
CA ILE A 53 0.45 -7.38 2.29
C ILE A 53 -1.03 -7.45 1.86
N PRO A 54 -1.99 -6.79 2.55
CA PRO A 54 -3.40 -6.88 2.21
C PRO A 54 -3.74 -6.52 0.76
N GLY A 55 -3.25 -5.37 0.27
CA GLY A 55 -3.46 -4.95 -1.11
C GLY A 55 -2.90 -5.98 -2.11
N MET A 56 -1.72 -6.54 -1.85
CA MET A 56 -1.11 -7.56 -2.71
C MET A 56 -1.93 -8.86 -2.71
N VAL A 57 -2.40 -9.32 -1.55
CA VAL A 57 -3.26 -10.50 -1.43
C VAL A 57 -4.56 -10.30 -2.19
N ALA A 58 -5.22 -9.16 -2.01
CA ALA A 58 -6.45 -8.81 -2.72
C ALA A 58 -6.22 -8.80 -4.24
N ALA A 59 -5.13 -8.16 -4.69
CA ALA A 59 -4.78 -8.12 -6.11
C ALA A 59 -4.52 -9.51 -6.70
N ILE A 60 -3.75 -10.38 -6.04
CA ILE A 60 -3.43 -11.73 -6.53
C ILE A 60 -4.69 -12.60 -6.61
N ILE A 61 -5.54 -12.58 -5.58
CA ILE A 61 -6.78 -13.37 -5.57
C ILE A 61 -7.71 -12.91 -6.70
N ARG A 62 -7.87 -11.60 -6.87
CA ARG A 62 -8.69 -11.04 -7.95
C ARG A 62 -8.11 -11.32 -9.33
N HIS A 63 -6.78 -11.28 -9.46
CA HIS A 63 -6.06 -11.65 -10.68
C HIS A 63 -6.37 -13.09 -11.08
N PHE A 64 -6.17 -14.06 -10.19
CA PHE A 64 -6.45 -15.46 -10.48
C PHE A 64 -7.93 -15.72 -10.74
N ARG A 65 -8.84 -15.03 -10.04
CA ARG A 65 -10.28 -15.14 -10.32
C ARG A 65 -10.64 -14.62 -11.72
N SER A 66 -10.09 -13.48 -12.11
CA SER A 66 -10.29 -12.90 -13.45
C SER A 66 -9.79 -13.85 -14.53
N LEU A 67 -8.59 -14.42 -14.36
CA LEU A 67 -8.01 -15.40 -15.28
C LEU A 67 -8.83 -16.69 -15.37
N ARG A 68 -9.19 -17.30 -14.23
CA ARG A 68 -9.94 -18.57 -14.19
C ARG A 68 -11.33 -18.46 -14.80
N ASN A 69 -11.96 -17.29 -14.67
CA ASN A 69 -13.31 -17.07 -15.17
C ASN A 69 -13.34 -16.38 -16.54
N MET A 70 -12.18 -15.99 -17.09
CA MET A 70 -12.07 -15.20 -18.33
C MET A 70 -12.92 -13.93 -18.32
N THR A 71 -12.99 -13.25 -17.17
CA THR A 71 -13.82 -12.04 -16.97
C THR A 71 -12.98 -10.82 -16.59
N ARG A 72 -13.46 -9.62 -16.93
CA ARG A 72 -12.81 -8.38 -16.50
C ARG A 72 -12.94 -8.17 -14.99
N ASP A 73 -11.85 -7.73 -14.36
CA ASP A 73 -11.83 -7.37 -12.94
C ASP A 73 -12.54 -6.04 -12.62
N ARG A 74 -12.62 -5.13 -13.61
CA ARG A 74 -13.25 -3.81 -13.51
C ARG A 74 -12.52 -2.79 -12.60
N GLY A 75 -11.20 -2.90 -12.53
CA GLY A 75 -10.30 -1.83 -12.04
C GLY A 75 -9.90 -1.95 -10.58
N MET A 76 -10.41 -2.94 -9.85
CA MET A 76 -10.11 -3.17 -8.44
C MET A 76 -8.71 -3.75 -8.23
N LEU A 77 -8.25 -4.63 -9.13
CA LEU A 77 -6.92 -5.25 -9.12
C LEU A 77 -5.83 -4.18 -9.13
N ASN A 78 -5.89 -3.24 -10.08
CA ASN A 78 -4.87 -2.18 -10.18
C ASN A 78 -4.87 -1.27 -8.95
N MET A 79 -6.06 -0.92 -8.45
CA MET A 79 -6.20 -0.15 -7.22
C MET A 79 -5.47 -0.82 -6.04
N PHE A 80 -5.66 -2.12 -5.82
CA PHE A 80 -4.99 -2.82 -4.71
C PHE A 80 -3.50 -3.06 -4.95
N LEU A 81 -3.05 -3.19 -6.20
CA LEU A 81 -1.62 -3.17 -6.52
C LEU A 81 -0.98 -1.80 -6.28
N GLU A 82 -1.70 -0.72 -6.56
CA GLU A 82 -1.26 0.65 -6.29
C GLU A 82 -1.19 0.91 -4.79
N GLU A 83 -2.19 0.48 -4.01
CA GLU A 83 -2.16 0.50 -2.54
C GLU A 83 -0.93 -0.25 -2.00
N ALA A 84 -0.74 -1.52 -2.38
CA ALA A 84 0.43 -2.30 -1.93
C ALA A 84 1.78 -1.70 -2.35
N ASN A 85 1.84 -1.04 -3.52
CA ASN A 85 3.04 -0.33 -3.92
C ASN A 85 3.25 0.96 -3.14
N ASN A 86 2.19 1.68 -2.80
CA ASN A 86 2.26 2.90 -2.01
C ASN A 86 2.79 2.61 -0.59
N GLU A 87 2.26 1.59 0.08
CA GLU A 87 2.78 1.10 1.37
C GLU A 87 4.26 0.67 1.29
N ARG A 88 4.64 0.00 0.19
CA ARG A 88 6.05 -0.33 -0.06
C ARG A 88 6.91 0.93 -0.23
N MET A 89 6.38 2.00 -0.79
CA MET A 89 7.09 3.27 -0.90
C MET A 89 7.26 3.92 0.46
N HIS A 90 6.28 3.87 1.36
CA HIS A 90 6.43 4.29 2.77
C HIS A 90 7.64 3.60 3.41
N LEU A 91 7.70 2.28 3.34
CA LEU A 91 8.84 1.51 3.86
C LEU A 91 10.17 1.96 3.25
N LEU A 92 10.23 2.09 1.91
CA LEU A 92 11.44 2.41 1.20
C LEU A 92 11.93 3.84 1.46
N THR A 93 11.06 4.74 1.92
CA THR A 93 11.48 6.09 2.33
C THR A 93 12.01 6.07 3.75
N PHE A 94 11.32 5.42 4.69
CA PHE A 94 11.77 5.31 6.08
C PHE A 94 13.09 4.54 6.25
N ILE A 95 13.34 3.50 5.44
CA ILE A 95 14.59 2.74 5.48
C ILE A 95 15.82 3.58 5.07
N ARG A 96 15.62 4.72 4.38
CA ARG A 96 16.71 5.66 4.08
C ARG A 96 17.12 6.49 5.29
N MET A 97 16.29 6.54 6.32
CA MET A 97 16.55 7.28 7.55
C MET A 97 17.04 6.38 8.69
N LYS A 98 16.91 5.05 8.55
CA LYS A 98 17.33 4.09 9.56
C LYS A 98 17.73 2.75 8.96
N GLU A 99 18.81 2.19 9.48
CA GLU A 99 19.23 0.82 9.22
C GLU A 99 18.74 -0.11 10.35
N PRO A 100 17.77 -1.01 10.08
CA PRO A 100 17.28 -1.91 11.11
C PRO A 100 18.25 -3.08 11.35
N GLY A 101 18.51 -3.38 12.63
CA GLY A 101 19.37 -4.49 13.03
C GLY A 101 18.83 -5.88 12.66
N THR A 102 19.67 -6.90 12.77
CA THR A 102 19.37 -8.29 12.38
C THR A 102 18.15 -8.88 13.10
N VAL A 103 18.03 -8.66 14.42
CA VAL A 103 16.89 -9.13 15.22
C VAL A 103 15.58 -8.52 14.74
N PHE A 104 15.58 -7.22 14.44
CA PHE A 104 14.40 -6.52 13.91
C PHE A 104 14.00 -7.10 12.55
N ARG A 105 14.97 -7.33 11.66
CA ARG A 105 14.72 -7.94 10.34
C ARG A 105 14.17 -9.36 10.45
N ALA A 106 14.68 -10.17 11.39
CA ALA A 106 14.14 -11.50 11.66
C ALA A 106 12.69 -11.44 12.17
N ALA A 107 12.37 -10.49 13.05
CA ALA A 107 11.01 -10.26 13.52
C ALA A 107 10.06 -9.85 12.38
N VAL A 108 10.50 -8.99 11.46
CA VAL A 108 9.75 -8.62 10.25
C VAL A 108 9.46 -9.86 9.39
N ILE A 109 10.46 -10.72 9.16
CA ILE A 109 10.25 -11.97 8.40
C ILE A 109 9.17 -12.83 9.06
N GLY A 110 9.29 -13.08 10.38
CA GLY A 110 8.31 -13.87 11.13
C GLY A 110 6.90 -13.27 11.05
N ALA A 111 6.78 -11.96 11.23
CA ALA A 111 5.50 -11.26 11.15
C ALA A 111 4.89 -11.32 9.74
N LYS A 112 5.69 -11.16 8.68
CA LYS A 112 5.22 -11.25 7.28
C LYS A 112 4.70 -12.64 6.95
N PHE A 113 5.39 -13.71 7.37
CA PHE A 113 4.92 -15.07 7.16
C PHE A 113 3.65 -15.36 7.95
N GLY A 114 3.61 -14.99 9.24
CA GLY A 114 2.45 -15.21 10.10
C GLY A 114 1.22 -14.44 9.63
N PHE A 115 1.33 -13.11 9.51
CA PHE A 115 0.23 -12.26 9.07
C PHE A 115 -0.15 -12.52 7.62
N GLY A 116 0.81 -12.68 6.71
CA GLY A 116 0.52 -12.92 5.30
C GLY A 116 -0.19 -14.25 5.06
N GLY A 117 0.24 -15.32 5.73
CA GLY A 117 -0.46 -16.61 5.66
C GLY A 117 -1.87 -16.53 6.23
N PHE A 118 -2.03 -15.90 7.39
CA PHE A 118 -3.34 -15.68 8.01
C PHE A 118 -4.27 -14.85 7.12
N PHE A 119 -3.80 -13.70 6.64
CA PHE A 119 -4.61 -12.76 5.88
C PHE A 119 -4.99 -13.34 4.51
N LEU A 120 -4.09 -14.09 3.86
CA LEU A 120 -4.42 -14.84 2.65
C LEU A 120 -5.57 -15.82 2.88
N ALA A 121 -5.50 -16.62 3.94
CA ALA A 121 -6.57 -17.57 4.29
C ALA A 121 -7.88 -16.84 4.62
N ALA A 122 -7.82 -15.78 5.43
CA ALA A 122 -8.98 -14.97 5.79
C ALA A 122 -9.64 -14.33 4.56
N TYR A 123 -8.85 -13.81 3.61
CA TYR A 123 -9.37 -13.16 2.40
C TYR A 123 -10.08 -14.15 1.47
N MET A 124 -9.57 -15.39 1.36
CA MET A 124 -10.27 -16.44 0.61
C MET A 124 -11.62 -16.83 1.23
N ILE A 125 -11.79 -16.67 2.55
CA ILE A 125 -13.02 -17.03 3.26
C ILE A 125 -14.02 -15.85 3.29
N ASN A 126 -13.54 -14.65 3.64
CA ASN A 126 -14.39 -13.48 3.87
C ASN A 126 -13.66 -12.17 3.49
N PRO A 127 -13.64 -11.79 2.21
CA PRO A 127 -12.99 -10.57 1.74
C PRO A 127 -13.65 -9.31 2.31
N THR A 128 -14.95 -9.32 2.55
CA THR A 128 -15.70 -8.22 3.18
C THR A 128 -15.14 -7.88 4.57
N TRP A 129 -14.90 -8.92 5.38
CA TRP A 129 -14.29 -8.76 6.70
C TRP A 129 -12.85 -8.25 6.59
N CYS A 130 -12.06 -8.76 5.64
CA CYS A 130 -10.68 -8.34 5.44
C CYS A 130 -10.58 -6.86 5.08
N HIS A 131 -11.40 -6.38 4.13
CA HIS A 131 -11.43 -4.96 3.78
C HIS A 131 -11.90 -4.08 4.95
N ARG A 132 -12.83 -4.57 5.78
CA ARG A 132 -13.23 -3.83 6.98
C ARG A 132 -12.10 -3.77 8.01
N PHE A 133 -11.40 -4.89 8.21
CA PHE A 133 -10.23 -4.97 9.09
C PHE A 133 -9.13 -4.02 8.64
N VAL A 134 -8.77 -4.02 7.35
CA VAL A 134 -7.77 -3.09 6.79
C VAL A 134 -8.21 -1.64 6.97
N GLY A 135 -9.47 -1.30 6.67
CA GLY A 135 -9.97 0.06 6.90
C GLY A 135 -9.79 0.53 8.36
N TYR A 136 -10.02 -0.35 9.34
CA TYR A 136 -9.76 -0.04 10.75
C TYR A 136 -8.26 0.04 11.09
N VAL A 137 -7.40 -0.74 10.42
CA VAL A 137 -5.94 -0.57 10.53
C VAL A 137 -5.52 0.81 10.04
N GLU A 138 -6.08 1.28 8.93
CA GLU A 138 -5.74 2.60 8.37
C GLU A 138 -6.35 3.77 9.16
N GLU A 139 -7.49 3.57 9.83
CA GLU A 139 -7.97 4.51 10.85
C GLU A 139 -6.92 4.70 11.95
N GLU A 140 -6.34 3.60 12.45
CA GLU A 140 -5.29 3.66 13.45
C GLU A 140 -3.97 4.22 12.92
N ALA A 141 -3.63 3.97 11.65
CA ALA A 141 -2.48 4.59 10.99
C ALA A 141 -2.66 6.11 10.92
N CYS A 142 -3.84 6.59 10.47
CA CYS A 142 -4.20 8.01 10.48
C CYS A 142 -4.05 8.64 11.88
N HIS A 143 -4.57 7.97 12.91
CA HIS A 143 -4.44 8.43 14.30
C HIS A 143 -2.98 8.45 14.76
N THR A 144 -2.20 7.44 14.40
CA THR A 144 -0.79 7.32 14.79
C THR A 144 0.07 8.40 14.15
N TYR A 145 -0.05 8.61 12.84
CA TYR A 145 0.67 9.68 12.14
C TYR A 145 0.24 11.07 12.59
N THR A 146 -1.05 11.28 12.88
CA THR A 146 -1.51 12.54 13.50
C THR A 146 -0.83 12.79 14.85
N ARG A 147 -0.73 11.76 15.69
CA ARG A 147 -0.02 11.86 16.98
C ARG A 147 1.47 12.14 16.80
N ILE A 148 2.10 11.53 15.79
CA ILE A 148 3.51 11.77 15.46
C ILE A 148 3.71 13.22 15.03
N LEU A 149 2.88 13.73 14.12
CA LEU A 149 2.94 15.11 13.62
C LEU A 149 2.82 16.12 14.77
N HIS A 150 1.86 15.95 15.68
CA HIS A 150 1.74 16.81 16.86
C HIS A 150 2.98 16.73 17.76
N LYS A 151 3.55 15.54 17.97
CA LYS A 151 4.80 15.42 18.74
C LYS A 151 5.99 16.08 18.06
N MET A 152 6.03 16.11 16.74
CA MET A 152 7.06 16.83 15.99
C MET A 152 6.87 18.35 16.12
N GLU A 153 5.63 18.85 16.01
CA GLU A 153 5.29 20.27 16.18
C GLU A 153 5.60 20.78 17.59
N ASP A 154 5.17 20.05 18.61
CA ASP A 154 5.33 20.40 20.02
C ASP A 154 6.76 20.12 20.54
N ALA A 155 7.65 19.61 19.70
CA ALA A 155 9.00 19.22 20.11
C ALA A 155 9.78 20.47 20.60
N PRO A 156 10.40 20.43 21.79
CA PRO A 156 11.17 21.56 22.30
C PRO A 156 12.24 22.02 21.30
N ARG A 157 12.40 23.33 21.14
CA ARG A 157 13.40 23.90 20.22
C ARG A 157 14.79 23.37 20.56
N GLY A 158 15.48 22.85 19.55
CA GLY A 158 16.80 22.23 19.74
C GLY A 158 16.79 20.80 20.28
N SER A 159 15.62 20.17 20.46
CA SER A 159 15.54 18.72 20.67
C SER A 159 15.91 17.95 19.38
N GLU A 160 16.24 16.67 19.52
CA GLU A 160 16.50 15.81 18.36
C GLU A 160 15.30 15.74 17.42
N LEU A 161 14.09 15.63 17.98
CA LEU A 161 12.86 15.51 17.22
C LEU A 161 12.55 16.80 16.45
N ALA A 162 12.74 17.97 17.07
CA ALA A 162 12.59 19.26 16.41
C ALA A 162 13.59 19.42 15.24
N ARG A 163 14.86 19.03 15.43
CA ARG A 163 15.84 19.06 14.34
C ARG A 163 15.50 18.09 13.22
N TRP A 164 14.99 16.90 13.55
CA TRP A 164 14.65 15.89 12.54
C TRP A 164 13.43 16.29 11.71
N LYS A 165 12.43 16.95 12.33
CA LYS A 165 11.26 17.51 11.65
C LYS A 165 11.64 18.36 10.44
N ASP A 166 12.65 19.21 10.61
CA ASP A 166 13.07 20.21 9.61
C ASP A 166 14.18 19.71 8.67
N LYS A 167 14.60 18.44 8.77
CA LYS A 167 15.56 17.86 7.80
C LYS A 167 14.89 17.60 6.47
N ASP A 168 15.67 17.67 5.39
CA ASP A 168 15.27 17.21 4.07
C ASP A 168 14.78 15.75 4.12
N ALA A 169 13.62 15.51 3.53
CA ALA A 169 13.16 14.15 3.29
C ALA A 169 14.11 13.43 2.30
N PRO A 170 14.22 12.09 2.40
CA PRO A 170 14.96 11.27 1.45
C PRO A 170 14.56 11.60 0.01
N LYS A 171 15.52 11.57 -0.92
CA LYS A 171 15.25 11.88 -2.35
C LYS A 171 14.14 11.02 -2.96
N ILE A 172 14.02 9.77 -2.52
CA ILE A 172 12.95 8.86 -2.92
C ILE A 172 11.57 9.39 -2.51
N ALA A 173 11.44 9.93 -1.29
CA ALA A 173 10.21 10.54 -0.81
C ALA A 173 9.88 11.79 -1.61
N ARG A 174 10.85 12.72 -1.72
CA ARG A 174 10.66 13.98 -2.46
C ARG A 174 10.24 13.74 -3.91
N GLY A 175 10.83 12.76 -4.57
CA GLY A 175 10.47 12.37 -5.93
C GLY A 175 9.10 11.69 -6.02
N TYR A 176 8.77 10.79 -5.09
CA TYR A 176 7.51 10.04 -5.11
C TYR A 176 6.29 10.91 -4.81
N TRP A 177 6.36 11.78 -3.80
CA TRP A 177 5.28 12.70 -3.42
C TRP A 177 5.40 14.10 -4.03
N ALA A 178 6.35 14.32 -4.95
CA ALA A 178 6.59 15.60 -5.61
C ALA A 178 6.69 16.80 -4.63
N MET A 179 7.43 16.63 -3.53
CA MET A 179 7.50 17.61 -2.43
C MET A 179 8.38 18.85 -2.70
N GLY A 180 8.94 18.97 -3.91
CA GLY A 180 9.93 20.00 -4.24
C GLY A 180 11.33 19.69 -3.68
N GLU A 181 12.29 20.58 -3.96
CA GLU A 181 13.67 20.42 -3.47
C GLU A 181 13.77 20.60 -1.96
N ASP A 182 12.95 21.45 -1.34
CA ASP A 182 13.00 21.74 0.09
C ASP A 182 12.03 20.89 0.94
N GLY A 183 11.46 19.82 0.37
CA GLY A 183 10.51 18.95 1.08
C GLY A 183 11.13 18.31 2.32
N THR A 184 10.50 18.51 3.48
CA THR A 184 11.01 18.09 4.79
C THR A 184 10.48 16.72 5.22
N VAL A 185 11.08 16.11 6.24
CA VAL A 185 10.56 14.89 6.90
C VAL A 185 9.14 15.13 7.44
N TYR A 186 8.84 16.34 7.90
CA TYR A 186 7.48 16.68 8.33
C TYR A 186 6.47 16.64 7.17
N ASP A 187 6.88 17.07 5.98
CA ASP A 187 6.06 16.98 4.76
C ASP A 187 5.86 15.53 4.33
N GLU A 188 6.92 14.71 4.42
CA GLU A 188 6.83 13.26 4.19
C GLU A 188 5.79 12.60 5.12
N MET A 189 5.83 12.89 6.43
CA MET A 189 4.87 12.34 7.39
C MET A 189 3.43 12.76 7.12
N LYS A 190 3.21 13.99 6.61
CA LYS A 190 1.88 14.45 6.18
C LYS A 190 1.41 13.73 4.93
N ALA A 191 2.31 13.48 3.97
CA ALA A 191 2.01 12.78 2.73
C ALA A 191 1.63 11.32 3.00
N VAL A 192 2.42 10.62 3.82
CA VAL A 192 2.12 9.25 4.28
C VAL A 192 0.75 9.21 4.95
N ARG A 193 0.47 10.10 5.92
CA ARG A 193 -0.87 10.16 6.56
C ARG A 193 -2.02 10.35 5.56
N ALA A 194 -1.79 11.13 4.50
CA ALA A 194 -2.82 11.37 3.48
C ALA A 194 -3.07 10.10 2.65
N ASP A 195 -2.03 9.34 2.35
CA ASP A 195 -2.15 8.03 1.70
C ASP A 195 -2.91 7.04 2.61
N GLU A 196 -2.62 7.00 3.91
CA GLU A 196 -3.38 6.16 4.86
C GLU A 196 -4.88 6.51 4.90
N ALA A 197 -5.20 7.81 4.85
CA ALA A 197 -6.60 8.25 4.82
C ALA A 197 -7.30 7.78 3.54
N LYS A 198 -6.60 7.78 2.40
CA LYS A 198 -7.11 7.22 1.15
C LYS A 198 -7.31 5.71 1.28
N HIS A 199 -6.35 4.97 1.81
CA HIS A 199 -6.45 3.51 1.98
C HIS A 199 -7.59 3.12 2.93
N ARG A 200 -7.78 3.89 4.01
CA ARG A 200 -8.94 3.79 4.92
C ARG A 200 -10.25 3.88 4.15
N ASP A 201 -10.42 4.98 3.42
CA ASP A 201 -11.69 5.29 2.74
C ASP A 201 -11.98 4.27 1.64
N VAL A 202 -10.95 3.88 0.87
CA VAL A 202 -11.02 2.81 -0.14
C VAL A 202 -11.47 1.51 0.51
N ASN A 203 -10.77 1.02 1.53
CA ASN A 203 -11.04 -0.28 2.13
C ASN A 203 -12.42 -0.32 2.81
N HIS A 204 -12.85 0.77 3.45
CA HIS A 204 -14.21 0.88 3.97
C HIS A 204 -15.30 0.94 2.89
N ALA A 205 -15.05 1.62 1.78
CA ALA A 205 -15.98 1.73 0.66
C ALA A 205 -16.16 0.41 -0.10
N VAL A 206 -15.08 -0.36 -0.26
CA VAL A 206 -15.10 -1.62 -1.02
C VAL A 206 -15.51 -2.83 -0.20
N SER A 207 -15.53 -2.71 1.13
CA SER A 207 -16.01 -3.75 2.04
C SER A 207 -17.46 -4.12 1.72
N GLY A 208 -17.67 -5.32 1.19
CA GLY A 208 -19.00 -5.85 0.89
C GLY A 208 -19.58 -5.44 -0.47
N LEU A 209 -18.79 -4.80 -1.32
CA LEU A 209 -19.21 -4.59 -2.70
C LEU A 209 -19.33 -5.94 -3.44
N PRO A 210 -20.38 -6.12 -4.26
CA PRO A 210 -20.46 -7.25 -5.18
C PRO A 210 -19.29 -7.27 -6.16
N ASP A 211 -18.89 -8.48 -6.57
CA ASP A 211 -17.73 -8.69 -7.44
C ASP A 211 -17.83 -8.10 -8.84
N ASN A 212 -19.05 -7.80 -9.28
CA ASN A 212 -19.34 -7.26 -10.60
C ASN A 212 -19.38 -5.72 -10.64
N VAL A 213 -19.13 -5.05 -9.52
CA VAL A 213 -19.09 -3.60 -9.44
C VAL A 213 -17.84 -3.07 -10.14
N ILE A 214 -17.99 -2.00 -10.93
CA ILE A 214 -16.88 -1.22 -11.45
C ILE A 214 -16.26 -0.48 -10.27
N ASN A 215 -14.93 -0.46 -10.19
CA ASN A 215 -14.21 0.28 -9.16
C ASN A 215 -14.82 1.69 -8.99
N PRO A 216 -15.35 2.03 -7.80
CA PRO A 216 -16.13 3.25 -7.61
C PRO A 216 -15.28 4.51 -7.62
N LEU A 217 -13.96 4.39 -7.49
CA LEU A 217 -13.02 5.53 -7.47
C LEU A 217 -12.28 5.71 -8.79
N TYR A 218 -12.30 4.69 -9.65
CA TYR A 218 -11.56 4.71 -10.90
C TYR A 218 -12.20 3.80 -11.94
N ASP A 219 -12.63 4.36 -13.08
CA ASP A 219 -13.14 3.56 -14.19
C ASP A 219 -11.96 3.10 -15.08
N PRO A 220 -11.66 1.79 -15.15
CA PRO A 220 -10.59 1.28 -16.00
C PRO A 220 -10.81 1.55 -17.49
N ARG A 221 -12.04 1.87 -17.92
CA ARG A 221 -12.32 2.29 -19.30
C ARG A 221 -11.61 3.59 -19.64
N GLU A 222 -11.44 4.51 -18.71
CA GLU A 222 -10.75 5.78 -18.97
C GLU A 222 -9.28 5.53 -19.38
N LYS A 223 -8.56 4.63 -18.69
CA LYS A 223 -7.19 4.22 -19.12
C LYS A 223 -7.18 3.58 -20.49
N MET A 224 -8.13 2.67 -20.73
CA MET A 224 -8.21 1.95 -21.99
C MET A 224 -8.50 2.92 -23.14
N ASP A 225 -9.41 3.85 -22.93
CA ASP A 225 -9.78 4.88 -23.91
C ASP A 225 -8.60 5.81 -24.18
N VAL A 226 -7.79 6.17 -23.18
CA VAL A 226 -6.52 6.91 -23.38
C VAL A 226 -5.51 6.09 -24.18
N MET A 227 -5.30 4.81 -23.82
CA MET A 227 -4.38 3.92 -24.54
C MET A 227 -4.82 3.69 -26.01
N LEU A 228 -6.12 3.54 -26.25
CA LEU A 228 -6.67 3.36 -27.60
C LEU A 228 -6.67 4.66 -28.41
N LYS A 229 -6.89 5.82 -27.77
CA LYS A 229 -6.73 7.13 -28.44
C LYS A 229 -5.29 7.37 -28.90
N GLY A 230 -4.30 6.86 -28.17
CA GLY A 230 -2.89 6.88 -28.59
C GLY A 230 -2.54 5.85 -29.66
N HIS A 231 -3.47 4.97 -30.02
CA HIS A 231 -3.30 3.92 -31.03
C HIS A 231 -4.27 4.16 -32.18
N ASP A 232 -4.04 5.22 -32.95
CA ASP A 232 -4.81 5.65 -34.13
C ASP A 232 -4.72 4.69 -35.33
N GLY A 233 -4.37 3.42 -35.10
CA GLY A 233 -4.48 2.33 -36.04
C GLY A 233 -3.54 2.38 -37.25
N LYS A 234 -2.67 3.40 -37.37
CA LYS A 234 -1.85 3.62 -38.57
C LYS A 234 -0.35 3.31 -38.46
N GLY A 235 0.17 2.88 -37.30
CA GLY A 235 1.60 2.54 -37.16
C GLY A 235 1.96 1.40 -36.18
N GLY A 236 1.02 0.91 -35.39
CA GLY A 236 1.32 0.08 -34.22
C GLY A 236 1.77 -1.36 -34.50
N LYS A 237 1.35 -1.97 -35.62
CA LYS A 237 1.66 -3.40 -35.89
C LYS A 237 3.13 -3.65 -36.23
N GLN A 238 3.84 -2.65 -36.76
CA GLN A 238 5.23 -2.81 -37.20
C GLN A 238 6.21 -2.64 -36.03
N ALA A 239 6.01 -1.62 -35.19
CA ALA A 239 6.82 -1.38 -33.99
C ALA A 239 6.70 -2.49 -32.93
N TRP A 240 5.53 -3.13 -32.79
CA TRP A 240 5.31 -4.21 -31.82
C TRP A 240 6.05 -5.51 -32.18
N ARG A 241 6.17 -5.82 -33.48
CA ARG A 241 6.90 -7.00 -33.96
C ARG A 241 8.41 -6.88 -33.78
N GLU A 242 8.96 -5.67 -33.94
CA GLU A 242 10.39 -5.41 -33.85
C GLU A 242 10.89 -5.32 -32.39
N SER A 243 10.01 -4.94 -31.45
CA SER A 243 10.41 -4.73 -30.04
C SER A 243 10.42 -6.00 -29.17
N PHE A 244 9.76 -7.09 -29.60
CA PHE A 244 9.55 -8.29 -28.77
C PHE A 244 10.03 -9.61 -29.38
N MET A 245 10.56 -9.61 -30.60
CA MET A 245 11.21 -10.80 -31.18
C MET A 245 12.72 -10.73 -30.95
N PRO A 246 13.33 -11.68 -30.21
CA PRO A 246 14.78 -11.78 -30.17
C PRO A 246 15.31 -12.07 -31.58
N SER A 247 16.45 -11.49 -31.95
CA SER A 247 17.04 -11.54 -33.31
C SER A 247 17.18 -12.95 -33.90
N SER A 248 17.19 -13.99 -33.04
CA SER A 248 17.21 -15.40 -33.43
C SER A 248 15.90 -15.89 -34.08
N VAL A 249 14.75 -15.31 -33.75
CA VAL A 249 13.44 -15.72 -34.29
C VAL A 249 13.19 -15.09 -35.67
N LEU A 250 13.76 -13.90 -35.92
CA LEU A 250 13.69 -13.25 -37.23
C LEU A 250 14.44 -14.07 -38.31
N LEU A 251 15.59 -14.65 -37.96
CA LEU A 251 16.39 -15.48 -38.88
C LEU A 251 15.65 -16.76 -39.31
N LEU A 252 14.96 -17.42 -38.38
CA LEU A 252 14.19 -18.63 -38.66
C LEU A 252 13.00 -18.35 -39.59
N SER A 253 12.37 -17.18 -39.46
CA SER A 253 11.26 -16.79 -40.34
C SER A 253 11.71 -16.44 -41.77
N LEU A 254 12.94 -15.94 -41.93
CA LEU A 254 13.53 -15.66 -43.25
C LEU A 254 14.07 -16.92 -43.93
N MET A 255 14.55 -17.91 -43.16
CA MET A 255 14.99 -19.20 -43.71
C MET A 255 13.83 -20.13 -44.10
N ALA A 256 12.62 -19.92 -43.56
CA ALA A 256 11.43 -20.69 -43.94
C ALA A 256 10.70 -20.12 -45.17
N ALA A 257 11.14 -18.96 -45.69
CA ALA A 257 10.55 -18.27 -46.83
C ALA A 257 11.46 -18.25 -48.08
N ALA A 258 12.56 -19.02 -48.05
CA ALA A 258 13.44 -19.30 -49.19
C ALA A 258 13.32 -20.79 -49.56
#